data_AF-A0A9D2FHK1-F1
#
_entry.id   AF-A0A9D2FHK1-F1
#
_cell.length_a   1.000
_cell.length_b   1.000
_cell.length_c   1.000
_cell.angle_alpha   90.00
_cell.angle_beta   90.00
_cell.angle_gamma   90.00
#
_symmetry.space_group_name_H-M   'P 1'
#
loop_
_entity.id
_entity.type
_entity.pdbx_description
1 polymer ?
#
loop_
_entity_poly.entity_id
_entity_poly.type
_entity_poly.pdbx_seq_one_letter_code
_entity_poly.pdbx_strand_id
1 'polypeptide(L)'
;MTMEQLPPKGVRREQAILELGREEANGELLLQLANTEKGKCKTAAQKALAQLEYAPAAPLWAKLVKGKWMGSHILSDACSDCVSEQIAPVILKRLSELLDEGDTKPLEIEQLNFCFHLMLGKASPKMLEVYRFLAENASRIAQLKRAPVYSDDDCTSWWITDGLRIWDATPREMEKIPAVVLTASLIRNPDERLQALADELNERYGGSWLIPVFMKAIITQPKEQVYETYSPFLGTPKASYLLNALGLLDYRSYPEDWTFERSGPDGLRALIFWGDYSYGTYDTRFTMERYVELDERWLFDLAKDPEGRKPTVTWQTYNRGGVLYGSYDEMFISLLPRRVANPELRHVLRDYFRIRSEKVKVEESITVYKDAAKRFGGE
;
A
#
# COMPACT_ATOMS: atom_id res chain seq x y z
N MET A 1 28.81 17.99 6.10
CA MET A 1 28.16 18.97 7.01
C MET A 1 28.60 18.66 8.44
N THR A 2 28.75 19.66 9.33
CA THR A 2 29.13 19.46 10.74
C THR A 2 27.98 19.85 11.68
N MET A 3 28.00 19.39 12.94
CA MET A 3 26.95 19.71 13.94
C MET A 3 26.71 21.22 14.11
N GLU A 4 27.77 22.02 13.97
CA GLU A 4 27.79 23.48 14.14
C GLU A 4 27.08 24.22 13.00
N GLN A 5 26.89 23.57 11.85
CA GLN A 5 26.21 24.13 10.68
C GLN A 5 24.68 23.93 10.75
N LEU A 6 24.19 23.10 11.68
CA LEU A 6 22.75 22.85 11.84
C LEU A 6 22.06 23.97 12.62
N PRO A 7 20.80 24.34 12.28
CA PRO A 7 20.03 25.32 13.04
C PRO A 7 19.93 24.94 14.53
N PRO A 8 19.91 25.90 15.48
CA PRO A 8 20.10 25.60 16.90
C PRO A 8 18.95 24.81 17.54
N LYS A 9 17.70 24.99 17.10
CA LYS A 9 16.52 24.27 17.63
C LYS A 9 15.30 24.39 16.72
N GLY A 10 14.28 23.60 17.03
CA GLY A 10 12.94 23.69 16.44
C GLY A 10 12.84 23.06 15.05
N VAL A 11 11.73 23.34 14.36
CA VAL A 11 11.34 22.68 13.09
C VAL A 11 12.43 22.77 12.02
N ARG A 12 13.14 23.90 11.91
CA ARG A 12 14.24 24.05 10.95
C ARG A 12 15.40 23.10 11.22
N ARG A 13 15.70 22.81 12.49
CA ARG A 13 16.73 21.82 12.86
C ARG A 13 16.26 20.41 12.51
N GLU A 14 15.01 20.09 12.79
CA GLU A 14 14.42 18.79 12.44
C GLU A 14 14.52 18.53 10.93
N GLN A 15 14.16 19.51 10.10
CA GLN A 15 14.26 19.42 8.64
C GLN A 15 15.72 19.28 8.16
N ALA A 16 16.64 20.10 8.66
CA ALA A 16 18.04 20.01 8.30
C ALA A 16 18.68 18.66 8.71
N ILE A 17 18.25 18.08 9.83
CA ILE A 17 18.68 16.73 10.23
C ILE A 17 18.12 15.66 9.29
N LEU A 18 16.85 15.77 8.86
CA LEU A 18 16.26 14.82 7.91
C LEU A 18 16.99 14.83 6.56
N GLU A 19 17.40 16.02 6.09
CA GLU A 19 18.14 16.17 4.83
C GLU A 19 19.51 15.47 4.83
N LEU A 20 20.16 15.32 5.99
CA LEU A 20 21.41 14.56 6.12
C LEU A 20 21.25 13.10 5.70
N GLY A 21 20.05 12.52 5.83
CA GLY A 21 19.75 11.13 5.46
C GLY A 21 19.77 10.85 3.96
N ARG A 22 20.12 11.83 3.12
CA ARG A 22 20.30 11.67 1.67
C ARG A 22 21.70 11.23 1.27
N GLU A 23 22.67 11.32 2.18
CA GLU A 23 24.07 11.00 1.90
C GLU A 23 24.63 10.02 2.94
N GLU A 24 25.11 8.87 2.47
CA GLU A 24 25.69 7.80 3.30
C GLU A 24 26.85 8.28 4.19
N ALA A 25 27.62 9.27 3.72
CA ALA A 25 28.73 9.86 4.45
C ALA A 25 28.31 10.49 5.80
N ASN A 26 27.02 10.80 5.98
CA ASN A 26 26.52 11.41 7.21
C ASN A 26 26.17 10.40 8.31
N GLY A 27 26.38 9.09 8.10
CA GLY A 27 26.01 8.04 9.05
C GLY A 27 26.57 8.24 10.47
N GLU A 28 27.86 8.59 10.60
CA GLU A 28 28.47 8.85 11.91
C GLU A 28 27.84 10.06 12.61
N LEU A 29 27.70 11.18 11.89
CA LEU A 29 27.08 12.40 12.40
C LEU A 29 25.63 12.14 12.84
N LEU A 30 24.85 11.43 12.04
CA LEU A 30 23.48 11.08 12.35
C LEU A 30 23.37 10.15 13.56
N LEU A 31 24.30 9.21 13.72
CA LEU A 31 24.37 8.38 14.94
C LEU A 31 24.71 9.22 16.18
N GLN A 32 25.65 10.15 16.07
CA GLN A 32 25.97 11.09 17.15
C GLN A 32 24.74 11.95 17.52
N LEU A 33 24.01 12.48 16.53
CA LEU A 33 22.78 13.25 16.74
C LEU A 33 21.68 12.39 17.38
N ALA A 34 21.48 11.15 16.93
CA ALA A 34 20.50 10.24 17.51
C ALA A 34 20.77 9.93 19.01
N ASN A 35 22.03 10.01 19.43
CA ASN A 35 22.45 9.80 20.81
C ASN A 35 22.39 11.06 21.68
N THR A 36 22.62 12.24 21.10
CA THR A 36 22.76 13.50 21.84
C THR A 36 21.49 14.38 21.82
N GLU A 37 20.71 14.33 20.75
CA GLU A 37 19.47 15.09 20.60
C GLU A 37 18.36 14.60 21.53
N LYS A 38 17.35 15.44 21.72
CA LYS A 38 16.14 15.11 22.50
C LYS A 38 14.88 15.43 21.69
N GLY A 39 13.77 14.77 22.06
CA GLY A 39 12.46 14.99 21.45
C GLY A 39 12.48 14.80 19.93
N LYS A 40 11.84 15.72 19.20
CA LYS A 40 11.65 15.61 17.75
C LYS A 40 12.96 15.62 16.94
N CYS A 41 13.98 16.35 17.37
CA CYS A 41 15.29 16.35 16.71
C CYS A 41 15.97 14.97 16.79
N LYS A 42 15.80 14.25 17.91
CA LYS A 42 16.26 12.87 18.02
C LYS A 42 15.52 11.95 17.07
N THR A 43 14.20 12.05 17.02
CA THR A 43 13.39 11.26 16.09
C THR A 43 13.76 11.54 14.64
N ALA A 44 14.02 12.80 14.28
CA ALA A 44 14.51 13.19 12.97
C ALA A 44 15.86 12.53 12.65
N ALA A 45 16.82 12.56 13.58
CA ALA A 45 18.13 11.92 13.40
C ALA A 45 18.00 10.40 13.23
N GLN A 46 17.13 9.76 14.01
CA GLN A 46 16.88 8.32 13.90
C GLN A 46 16.20 7.95 12.57
N LYS A 47 15.22 8.75 12.11
CA LYS A 47 14.58 8.56 10.79
C LYS A 47 15.57 8.73 9.65
N ALA A 48 16.41 9.78 9.69
CA ALA A 48 17.43 10.02 8.69
C ALA A 48 18.47 8.90 8.66
N LEU A 49 18.97 8.47 9.83
CA LEU A 49 19.93 7.38 9.94
C LEU A 49 19.36 6.05 9.45
N ALA A 50 18.07 5.81 9.65
CA ALA A 50 17.40 4.59 9.20
C ALA A 50 17.35 4.45 7.67
N GLN A 51 17.51 5.55 6.92
CA GLN A 51 17.57 5.51 5.46
C GLN A 51 18.93 5.05 4.92
N LEU A 52 19.97 5.07 5.75
CA LEU A 52 21.35 4.84 5.34
C LEU A 52 21.79 3.38 5.54
N GLU A 53 22.73 2.94 4.70
CA GLU A 53 23.46 1.68 4.87
C GLU A 53 24.62 1.83 5.87
N TYR A 54 24.26 2.15 7.12
CA TYR A 54 25.21 2.41 8.19
C TYR A 54 25.19 1.33 9.28
N ALA A 55 26.00 0.29 9.08
CA ALA A 55 26.09 -0.88 9.97
C ALA A 55 26.32 -0.55 11.47
N PRO A 56 27.12 0.47 11.87
CA PRO A 56 27.32 0.80 13.28
C PRO A 56 26.04 1.21 14.03
N ALA A 57 24.95 1.57 13.31
CA ALA A 57 23.65 1.85 13.92
C ALA A 57 22.84 0.58 14.29
N ALA A 58 23.28 -0.63 13.92
CA ALA A 58 22.55 -1.87 14.18
C ALA A 58 22.06 -2.05 15.64
N PRO A 59 22.86 -1.75 16.69
CA PRO A 59 22.40 -1.85 18.07
C PRO A 59 21.22 -0.92 18.40
N LEU A 60 21.12 0.23 17.73
CA LEU A 60 20.01 1.16 17.89
C LEU A 60 18.70 0.55 17.36
N TRP A 61 18.74 -0.06 16.17
CA TRP A 61 17.58 -0.72 15.56
C TRP A 61 17.10 -1.90 16.39
N ALA A 62 18.02 -2.77 16.82
CA ALA A 62 17.72 -3.91 17.68
C ALA A 62 17.09 -3.51 19.03
N LYS A 63 17.40 -2.31 19.53
CA LYS A 63 16.78 -1.75 20.73
C LYS A 63 15.38 -1.20 20.45
N LEU A 64 15.22 -0.43 19.36
CA LEU A 64 13.95 0.22 19.03
C LEU A 64 12.82 -0.78 18.72
N VAL A 65 13.13 -1.85 17.97
CA VAL A 65 12.13 -2.86 17.57
C VAL A 65 11.56 -3.67 18.74
N LYS A 66 12.23 -3.68 19.89
CA LYS A 66 11.76 -4.35 21.12
C LYS A 66 10.80 -3.49 21.95
N GLY A 67 10.62 -2.22 21.60
CA GLY A 67 9.67 -1.34 22.29
C GLY A 67 8.21 -1.74 22.01
N LYS A 68 7.27 -1.22 22.81
CA LYS A 68 5.82 -1.47 22.67
C LYS A 68 5.31 -1.33 21.23
N TRP A 69 5.77 -0.28 20.55
CA TRP A 69 5.38 0.10 19.18
C TRP A 69 6.38 -0.37 18.11
N MET A 70 7.30 -1.27 18.48
CA MET A 70 8.36 -1.80 17.62
C MET A 70 9.18 -0.75 16.84
N GLY A 71 9.27 0.49 17.36
CA GLY A 71 9.95 1.59 16.66
C GLY A 71 9.30 1.99 15.33
N SER A 72 8.05 1.62 15.07
CA SER A 72 7.34 1.85 13.80
C SER A 72 7.42 3.31 13.31
N HIS A 73 7.21 4.27 14.21
CA HIS A 73 7.32 5.71 13.93
C HIS A 73 8.69 6.17 13.41
N ILE A 74 9.74 5.34 13.50
CA ILE A 74 11.09 5.59 12.94
C ILE A 74 11.35 4.66 11.75
N LEU A 75 11.02 3.38 11.88
CA LEU A 75 11.52 2.30 11.03
C LEU A 75 10.58 1.94 9.86
N SER A 76 9.30 2.31 9.90
CA SER A 76 8.33 1.93 8.87
C SER A 76 8.67 2.52 7.50
N ASP A 77 9.15 3.76 7.45
CA ASP A 77 9.48 4.48 6.21
C ASP A 77 10.92 4.19 5.70
N ALA A 78 11.68 3.35 6.39
CA ALA A 78 13.04 2.97 5.97
C ALA A 78 13.02 1.73 5.08
N CYS A 79 13.90 1.68 4.07
CA CYS A 79 14.08 0.50 3.22
C CYS A 79 15.51 -0.06 3.22
N SER A 80 16.42 0.52 4.02
CA SER A 80 17.81 0.08 4.12
C SER A 80 17.93 -1.38 4.60
N ASP A 81 18.91 -2.08 4.05
CA ASP A 81 19.28 -3.42 4.46
C ASP A 81 19.78 -3.41 5.91
N CYS A 82 20.51 -2.37 6.33
CA CYS A 82 20.93 -2.20 7.72
C CYS A 82 19.76 -2.21 8.72
N VAL A 83 18.62 -1.59 8.40
CA VAL A 83 17.41 -1.68 9.24
C VAL A 83 16.71 -3.02 9.07
N SER A 84 16.46 -3.39 7.81
CA SER A 84 15.75 -4.61 7.41
C SER A 84 16.32 -5.86 8.08
N GLU A 85 17.63 -6.04 8.01
CA GLU A 85 18.35 -7.21 8.50
C GLU A 85 18.30 -7.34 10.03
N GLN A 86 18.22 -6.21 10.75
CA GLN A 86 18.19 -6.18 12.21
C GLN A 86 16.78 -6.44 12.76
N ILE A 87 15.73 -5.98 12.06
CA ILE A 87 14.36 -6.10 12.54
C ILE A 87 13.68 -7.39 12.09
N ALA A 88 14.07 -7.96 10.95
CA ALA A 88 13.45 -9.15 10.39
C ALA A 88 13.33 -10.34 11.38
N PRO A 89 14.37 -10.72 12.16
CA PRO A 89 14.24 -11.80 13.15
C PRO A 89 13.20 -11.53 14.23
N VAL A 90 13.06 -10.26 14.64
CA VAL A 90 12.10 -9.86 15.68
C VAL A 90 10.68 -9.91 15.12
N ILE A 91 10.48 -9.44 13.88
CA ILE A 91 9.20 -9.53 13.18
C ILE A 91 8.80 -10.99 12.98
N LEU A 92 9.70 -11.84 12.49
CA LEU A 92 9.44 -13.26 12.28
C LEU A 92 8.98 -13.95 13.58
N LYS A 93 9.75 -13.75 14.66
CA LYS A 93 9.41 -14.28 15.97
C LYS A 93 8.03 -13.80 16.43
N ARG A 94 7.76 -12.50 16.29
CA ARG A 94 6.49 -11.90 16.73
C ARG A 94 5.30 -12.41 15.91
N LEU A 95 5.45 -12.53 14.60
CA LEU A 95 4.43 -13.11 13.73
C LEU A 95 4.14 -14.56 14.11
N SER A 96 5.17 -15.37 14.39
CA SER A 96 4.97 -16.75 14.85
C SER A 96 4.16 -16.80 16.15
N GLU A 97 4.55 -16.01 17.16
CA GLU A 97 3.83 -15.92 18.43
C GLU A 97 2.37 -15.48 18.25
N LEU A 98 2.12 -14.50 17.38
CA LEU A 98 0.78 -14.00 17.09
C LEU A 98 -0.10 -15.03 16.36
N LEU A 99 0.48 -15.82 15.45
CA LEU A 99 -0.27 -16.88 14.79
C LEU A 99 -0.63 -18.00 15.78
N ASP A 100 0.29 -18.38 16.66
CA ASP A 100 0.03 -19.39 17.69
C ASP A 100 -1.03 -18.90 18.71
N GLU A 101 -1.00 -17.61 19.07
CA GLU A 101 -2.02 -16.98 19.89
C GLU A 101 -3.39 -16.97 19.18
N GLY A 102 -3.40 -16.62 17.89
CA GLY A 102 -4.59 -16.52 17.05
C GLY A 102 -5.32 -17.84 16.81
N ASP A 103 -4.61 -18.97 16.93
CA ASP A 103 -5.20 -20.30 16.88
C ASP A 103 -6.08 -20.60 18.11
N THR A 104 -5.87 -19.89 19.22
CA THR A 104 -6.55 -20.17 20.50
C THR A 104 -7.55 -19.08 20.90
N LYS A 105 -7.33 -17.82 20.50
CA LYS A 105 -8.18 -16.70 20.87
C LYS A 105 -8.12 -15.56 19.85
N PRO A 106 -9.12 -14.66 19.85
CA PRO A 106 -9.05 -13.44 19.06
C PRO A 106 -7.85 -12.57 19.44
N LEU A 107 -7.23 -11.96 18.43
CA LEU A 107 -6.02 -11.14 18.57
C LEU A 107 -6.32 -9.66 18.78
N GLU A 108 -5.48 -9.02 19.59
CA GLU A 108 -5.26 -7.58 19.50
C GLU A 108 -4.40 -7.28 18.26
N ILE A 109 -5.05 -6.94 17.15
CA ILE A 109 -4.42 -6.89 15.82
C ILE A 109 -3.37 -5.79 15.64
N GLU A 110 -3.25 -4.86 16.60
CA GLU A 110 -2.30 -3.75 16.52
C GLU A 110 -0.85 -4.22 16.35
N GLN A 111 -0.46 -5.29 17.07
CA GLN A 111 0.89 -5.86 17.00
C GLN A 111 1.15 -6.56 15.67
N LEU A 112 0.13 -7.20 15.10
CA LEU A 112 0.20 -7.79 13.77
C LEU A 112 0.36 -6.70 12.71
N ASN A 113 -0.39 -5.60 12.84
CA ASN A 113 -0.28 -4.46 11.95
C ASN A 113 1.10 -3.80 12.01
N PHE A 114 1.71 -3.65 13.19
CA PHE A 114 3.09 -3.15 13.27
C PHE A 114 4.10 -4.05 12.56
N CYS A 115 3.91 -5.38 12.60
CA CYS A 115 4.75 -6.30 11.82
C CYS A 115 4.63 -6.00 10.32
N PHE A 116 3.41 -5.91 9.79
CA PHE A 116 3.18 -5.55 8.39
C PHE A 116 3.73 -4.16 8.04
N HIS A 117 3.59 -3.19 8.96
CA HIS A 117 4.08 -1.83 8.74
C HIS A 117 5.59 -1.79 8.57
N LEU A 118 6.29 -2.54 9.42
CA LEU A 118 7.74 -2.61 9.40
C LEU A 118 8.30 -3.37 8.19
N MET A 119 7.55 -4.30 7.60
CA MET A 119 8.00 -5.03 6.41
C MET A 119 8.09 -4.15 5.16
N LEU A 120 7.26 -3.10 5.05
CA LEU A 120 7.06 -2.35 3.81
C LEU A 120 8.37 -1.95 3.11
N GLY A 121 8.54 -2.47 1.88
CA GLY A 121 9.64 -2.11 0.97
C GLY A 121 11.03 -2.61 1.40
N LYS A 122 11.12 -3.41 2.46
CA LYS A 122 12.39 -3.95 2.95
C LYS A 122 12.69 -5.29 2.29
N ALA A 123 13.94 -5.45 1.85
CA ALA A 123 14.30 -6.51 0.92
C ALA A 123 15.56 -7.30 1.34
N SER A 124 16.09 -7.08 2.54
CA SER A 124 17.26 -7.83 3.00
C SER A 124 16.98 -9.34 3.04
N PRO A 125 18.01 -10.21 2.94
CA PRO A 125 17.82 -11.66 2.90
C PRO A 125 16.93 -12.20 4.03
N LYS A 126 17.14 -11.72 5.26
CA LYS A 126 16.29 -12.14 6.40
C LYS A 126 14.85 -11.63 6.29
N MET A 127 14.62 -10.47 5.68
CA MET A 127 13.26 -9.96 5.49
C MET A 127 12.50 -10.77 4.44
N LEU A 128 13.16 -11.25 3.38
CA LEU A 128 12.54 -12.18 2.43
C LEU A 128 12.01 -13.45 3.13
N GLU A 129 12.75 -13.99 4.11
CA GLU A 129 12.28 -15.11 4.93
C GLU A 129 10.99 -14.78 5.71
N VAL A 130 10.81 -13.52 6.15
CA VAL A 130 9.56 -13.07 6.79
C VAL A 130 8.39 -13.13 5.82
N TYR A 131 8.57 -12.68 4.57
CA TYR A 131 7.53 -12.78 3.54
C TYR A 131 7.22 -14.24 3.19
N ARG A 132 8.24 -15.10 3.05
CA ARG A 132 8.06 -16.54 2.83
C ARG A 132 7.27 -17.18 3.97
N PHE A 133 7.58 -16.82 5.21
CA PHE A 133 6.83 -17.27 6.39
C PHE A 133 5.35 -16.88 6.31
N LEU A 134 5.03 -15.63 5.94
CA LEU A 134 3.63 -15.22 5.74
C LEU A 134 2.95 -16.01 4.63
N ALA A 135 3.67 -16.32 3.54
CA ALA A 135 3.14 -17.13 2.44
C ALA A 135 2.81 -18.56 2.87
N GLU A 136 3.72 -19.20 3.62
CA GLU A 136 3.53 -20.53 4.18
C GLU A 136 2.37 -20.60 5.17
N ASN A 137 2.04 -19.49 5.83
CA ASN A 137 0.99 -19.40 6.84
C ASN A 137 -0.26 -18.63 6.37
N ALA A 138 -0.43 -18.41 5.05
CA ALA A 138 -1.56 -17.64 4.52
C ALA A 138 -2.93 -18.19 4.94
N SER A 139 -3.06 -19.51 5.04
CA SER A 139 -4.29 -20.18 5.51
C SER A 139 -4.57 -19.94 7.00
N ARG A 140 -3.54 -19.87 7.85
CA ARG A 140 -3.68 -19.51 9.27
C ARG A 140 -4.09 -18.04 9.41
N ILE A 141 -3.47 -17.15 8.64
CA ILE A 141 -3.84 -15.73 8.56
C ILE A 141 -5.32 -15.58 8.17
N ALA A 142 -5.78 -16.37 7.21
CA ALA A 142 -7.17 -16.39 6.76
C ALA A 142 -8.19 -16.86 7.82
N GLN A 143 -7.74 -17.44 8.93
CA GLN A 143 -8.62 -17.89 10.03
C GLN A 143 -8.50 -17.01 11.27
N LEU A 144 -7.61 -16.01 11.28
CA LEU A 144 -7.44 -15.13 12.42
C LEU A 144 -8.73 -14.39 12.74
N LYS A 145 -9.02 -14.30 14.03
CA LYS A 145 -10.08 -13.46 14.57
C LYS A 145 -9.43 -12.32 15.34
N ARG A 146 -10.10 -11.18 15.40
CA ARG A 146 -9.65 -10.04 16.19
C ARG A 146 -10.55 -9.78 17.38
N ALA A 147 -9.97 -9.24 18.43
CA ALA A 147 -10.70 -8.68 19.54
C ALA A 147 -11.43 -7.39 19.12
N PRO A 148 -12.54 -7.04 19.79
CA PRO A 148 -13.25 -5.79 19.56
C PRO A 148 -12.41 -4.59 20.02
N VAL A 149 -12.36 -3.53 19.20
CA VAL A 149 -11.63 -2.29 19.51
C VAL A 149 -12.48 -1.33 20.35
N TYR A 150 -13.80 -1.43 20.27
CA TYR A 150 -14.79 -0.66 21.03
C TYR A 150 -16.01 -1.52 21.36
N SER A 151 -16.91 -1.03 22.23
CA SER A 151 -18.02 -1.81 22.83
C SER A 151 -18.95 -2.49 21.82
N ASP A 152 -19.19 -1.86 20.66
CA ASP A 152 -20.13 -2.30 19.64
C ASP A 152 -19.42 -2.75 18.34
N ASP A 153 -18.16 -3.15 18.46
CA ASP A 153 -17.37 -3.65 17.34
C ASP A 153 -17.77 -5.10 17.02
N ASP A 154 -18.44 -5.28 15.88
CA ASP A 154 -18.91 -6.59 15.39
C ASP A 154 -17.78 -7.53 14.94
N CYS A 155 -16.53 -7.03 14.93
CA CYS A 155 -15.32 -7.76 14.56
C CYS A 155 -15.35 -8.33 13.13
N THR A 156 -16.21 -7.81 12.24
CA THR A 156 -16.32 -8.29 10.85
C THR A 156 -15.32 -7.63 9.92
N SER A 157 -14.90 -6.40 10.21
CA SER A 157 -13.91 -5.67 9.42
C SER A 157 -12.48 -6.10 9.76
N TRP A 158 -11.58 -6.01 8.78
CA TRP A 158 -10.14 -6.24 8.98
C TRP A 158 -9.35 -5.12 8.30
N TRP A 159 -8.19 -4.74 8.82
CA TRP A 159 -7.35 -3.73 8.19
C TRP A 159 -5.87 -3.98 8.45
N ILE A 160 -5.05 -3.63 7.45
CA ILE A 160 -3.59 -3.59 7.56
C ILE A 160 -3.17 -2.17 7.96
N THR A 161 -3.84 -1.16 7.41
CA THR A 161 -3.58 0.27 7.63
C THR A 161 -4.89 1.05 7.59
N ASP A 162 -4.87 2.33 7.99
CA ASP A 162 -6.01 3.26 7.86
C ASP A 162 -6.54 3.38 6.42
N GLY A 163 -5.68 3.15 5.42
CA GLY A 163 -6.04 3.26 4.00
C GLY A 163 -6.29 1.92 3.31
N LEU A 164 -6.11 0.80 4.02
CA LEU A 164 -6.20 -0.54 3.48
C LEU A 164 -6.97 -1.44 4.44
N ARG A 165 -8.30 -1.29 4.35
CA ARG A 165 -9.31 -1.96 5.15
C ARG A 165 -10.18 -2.83 4.23
N ILE A 166 -10.74 -3.89 4.79
CA ILE A 166 -11.81 -4.69 4.21
C ILE A 166 -12.97 -4.74 5.19
N TRP A 167 -14.18 -4.55 4.68
CA TRP A 167 -15.42 -4.73 5.43
C TRP A 167 -15.91 -6.15 5.19
N ASP A 168 -16.61 -6.74 6.17
CA ASP A 168 -17.11 -8.12 6.08
C ASP A 168 -16.03 -9.12 5.62
N ALA A 169 -14.90 -9.10 6.31
CA ALA A 169 -13.71 -9.87 5.99
C ALA A 169 -14.02 -11.37 5.96
N THR A 170 -13.94 -11.97 4.77
CA THR A 170 -14.05 -13.43 4.62
C THR A 170 -12.66 -14.06 4.64
N PRO A 171 -12.54 -15.34 5.05
CA PRO A 171 -11.25 -16.06 4.99
C PRO A 171 -10.59 -15.97 3.61
N ARG A 172 -11.38 -16.05 2.53
CA ARG A 172 -10.88 -15.95 1.15
C ARG A 172 -10.24 -14.59 0.85
N GLU A 173 -10.74 -13.50 1.43
CA GLU A 173 -10.16 -12.17 1.26
C GLU A 173 -8.96 -11.97 2.18
N MET A 174 -9.01 -12.49 3.41
CA MET A 174 -7.90 -12.44 4.36
C MET A 174 -6.68 -13.25 3.90
N GLU A 175 -6.88 -14.36 3.19
CA GLU A 175 -5.80 -15.15 2.57
C GLU A 175 -4.94 -14.32 1.59
N LYS A 176 -5.47 -13.20 1.07
CA LYS A 176 -4.74 -12.31 0.16
C LYS A 176 -3.81 -11.34 0.88
N ILE A 177 -3.92 -11.18 2.21
CA ILE A 177 -3.14 -10.21 3.00
C ILE A 177 -1.63 -10.32 2.72
N PRO A 178 -0.99 -11.52 2.78
CA PRO A 178 0.44 -11.63 2.50
C PRO A 178 0.84 -11.10 1.11
N ALA A 179 0.08 -11.46 0.08
CA ALA A 179 0.31 -11.03 -1.29
C ALA A 179 0.12 -9.51 -1.45
N VAL A 180 -0.88 -8.94 -0.76
CA VAL A 180 -1.15 -7.49 -0.75
C VAL A 180 -0.03 -6.72 -0.02
N VAL A 181 0.50 -7.24 1.08
CA VAL A 181 1.65 -6.64 1.79
C VAL A 181 2.90 -6.65 0.90
N LEU A 182 3.17 -7.74 0.17
CA LEU A 182 4.26 -7.76 -0.81
C LEU A 182 4.01 -6.78 -1.96
N THR A 183 2.76 -6.67 -2.43
CA THR A 183 2.37 -5.73 -3.48
C THR A 183 2.62 -4.28 -3.06
N ALA A 184 2.21 -3.90 -1.85
CA ALA A 184 2.51 -2.58 -1.29
C ALA A 184 4.02 -2.35 -1.14
N SER A 185 4.77 -3.40 -0.81
CA SER A 185 6.23 -3.32 -0.69
C SER A 185 6.91 -3.05 -2.04
N LEU A 186 6.43 -3.65 -3.13
CA LEU A 186 6.88 -3.36 -4.49
C LEU A 186 6.56 -1.93 -4.93
N ILE A 187 5.36 -1.42 -4.57
CA ILE A 187 4.99 -0.02 -4.83
C ILE A 187 5.97 0.91 -4.09
N ARG A 188 6.29 0.60 -2.83
CA ARG A 188 7.25 1.36 -2.03
C ARG A 188 8.66 1.31 -2.60
N ASN A 189 9.21 0.12 -2.76
CA ASN A 189 10.57 -0.11 -3.19
C ASN A 189 10.60 -1.33 -4.12
N PRO A 190 10.66 -1.14 -5.45
CA PRO A 190 10.68 -2.23 -6.42
C PRO A 190 12.07 -2.88 -6.49
N ASP A 191 12.61 -3.25 -5.33
CA ASP A 191 13.88 -3.96 -5.19
C ASP A 191 13.83 -5.27 -5.98
N GLU A 192 14.86 -5.57 -6.75
CA GLU A 192 14.94 -6.77 -7.59
C GLU A 192 14.71 -8.06 -6.79
N ARG A 193 15.10 -8.08 -5.51
CA ARG A 193 14.89 -9.22 -4.62
C ARG A 193 13.41 -9.41 -4.26
N LEU A 194 12.66 -8.33 -4.06
CA LEU A 194 11.21 -8.40 -3.85
C LEU A 194 10.49 -8.79 -5.14
N GLN A 195 10.98 -8.34 -6.29
CA GLN A 195 10.46 -8.74 -7.60
C GLN A 195 10.64 -10.24 -7.84
N ALA A 196 11.85 -10.76 -7.59
CA ALA A 196 12.15 -12.19 -7.70
C ALA A 196 11.31 -13.02 -6.71
N LEU A 197 11.13 -12.51 -5.48
CA LEU A 197 10.28 -13.16 -4.48
C LEU A 197 8.82 -13.22 -4.93
N ALA A 198 8.30 -12.19 -5.59
CA ALA A 198 6.94 -12.22 -6.13
C ALA A 198 6.76 -13.35 -7.16
N ASP A 199 7.75 -13.55 -8.05
CA ASP A 199 7.74 -14.67 -9.00
C ASP A 199 7.82 -16.01 -8.29
N GLU A 200 8.76 -16.17 -7.35
CA GLU A 200 8.96 -17.39 -6.56
C GLU A 200 7.65 -17.82 -5.87
N LEU A 201 6.99 -16.89 -5.18
CA LEU A 201 5.79 -17.18 -4.41
C LEU A 201 4.59 -17.45 -5.33
N ASN A 202 4.51 -16.79 -6.49
CA ASN A 202 3.48 -17.09 -7.48
C ASN A 202 3.69 -18.45 -8.16
N GLU A 203 4.93 -18.85 -8.43
CA GLU A 203 5.24 -20.19 -8.94
C GLU A 203 4.88 -21.27 -7.91
N ARG A 204 5.21 -21.04 -6.62
CA ARG A 204 4.98 -22.01 -5.54
C ARG A 204 3.51 -22.14 -5.12
N TYR A 205 2.79 -21.03 -5.03
CA TYR A 205 1.43 -21.00 -4.44
C TYR A 205 0.33 -20.58 -5.42
N GLY A 206 0.66 -19.87 -6.51
CA GLY A 206 -0.30 -19.30 -7.43
C GLY A 206 -1.35 -18.41 -6.74
N GLY A 207 -2.57 -18.37 -7.29
CA GLY A 207 -3.70 -17.70 -6.65
C GLY A 207 -3.45 -16.21 -6.37
N SER A 208 -3.55 -15.82 -5.09
CA SER A 208 -3.36 -14.44 -4.63
C SER A 208 -1.99 -13.85 -4.96
N TRP A 209 -0.98 -14.69 -5.15
CA TRP A 209 0.37 -14.26 -5.52
C TRP A 209 0.48 -13.73 -6.96
N LEU A 210 -0.57 -13.87 -7.78
CA LEU A 210 -0.66 -13.14 -9.04
C LEU A 210 -0.76 -11.62 -8.83
N ILE A 211 -1.28 -11.15 -7.67
CA ILE A 211 -1.40 -9.72 -7.35
C ILE A 211 -0.02 -9.02 -7.40
N PRO A 212 1.00 -9.44 -6.63
CA PRO A 212 2.31 -8.81 -6.67
C PRO A 212 3.05 -9.02 -8.00
N VAL A 213 2.86 -10.16 -8.68
CA VAL A 213 3.46 -10.39 -10.01
C VAL A 213 2.91 -9.43 -11.06
N PHE A 214 1.60 -9.20 -11.05
CA PHE A 214 0.98 -8.25 -11.97
C PHE A 214 1.36 -6.80 -11.64
N MET A 215 1.36 -6.41 -10.36
CA MET A 215 1.83 -5.07 -9.95
C MET A 215 3.30 -4.84 -10.30
N LYS A 216 4.17 -5.85 -10.10
CA LYS A 216 5.55 -5.81 -10.58
C LYS A 216 5.59 -5.49 -12.08
N ALA A 217 4.82 -6.22 -12.89
CA ALA A 217 4.79 -6.02 -14.33
C ALA A 217 4.32 -4.60 -14.71
N ILE A 218 3.28 -4.08 -14.05
CA ILE A 218 2.83 -2.69 -14.22
C ILE A 218 3.96 -1.68 -13.92
N ILE A 219 4.78 -1.96 -12.90
CA ILE A 219 5.85 -1.05 -12.48
C ILE A 219 7.08 -1.13 -13.41
N THR A 220 7.40 -2.31 -13.96
CA THR A 220 8.70 -2.55 -14.58
C THR A 220 8.68 -2.89 -16.08
N GLN A 221 7.51 -3.18 -16.66
CA GLN A 221 7.40 -3.61 -18.05
C GLN A 221 6.65 -2.58 -18.91
N PRO A 222 6.87 -2.58 -20.25
CA PRO A 222 6.06 -1.80 -21.17
C PRO A 222 4.57 -2.14 -21.06
N LYS A 223 3.72 -1.12 -21.05
CA LYS A 223 2.28 -1.25 -20.83
C LYS A 223 1.59 -2.17 -21.84
N GLU A 224 2.05 -2.18 -23.09
CA GLU A 224 1.53 -3.05 -24.14
C GLU A 224 1.80 -4.53 -23.82
N GLN A 225 3.03 -4.84 -23.37
CA GLN A 225 3.41 -6.20 -22.97
C GLN A 225 2.60 -6.67 -21.75
N VAL A 226 2.37 -5.78 -20.79
CA VAL A 226 1.51 -6.06 -19.63
C VAL A 226 0.08 -6.37 -20.08
N TYR A 227 -0.47 -5.60 -21.02
CA TYR A 227 -1.80 -5.87 -21.57
C TYR A 227 -1.87 -7.26 -22.24
N GLU A 228 -0.95 -7.55 -23.17
CA GLU A 228 -0.98 -8.84 -23.90
C GLU A 228 -0.87 -10.04 -22.95
N THR A 229 -0.06 -9.90 -21.90
CA THR A 229 0.20 -10.99 -20.96
C THR A 229 -0.96 -11.25 -20.01
N TYR A 230 -1.58 -10.18 -19.48
CA TYR A 230 -2.50 -10.30 -18.35
C TYR A 230 -3.98 -10.10 -18.71
N SER A 231 -4.31 -9.36 -19.78
CA SER A 231 -5.71 -9.16 -20.18
C SER A 231 -6.50 -10.46 -20.42
N PRO A 232 -5.91 -11.58 -20.94
CA PRO A 232 -6.65 -12.83 -21.10
C PRO A 232 -7.18 -13.41 -19.78
N PHE A 233 -6.61 -13.04 -18.63
CA PHE A 233 -7.06 -13.53 -17.34
C PHE A 233 -8.35 -12.86 -16.85
N LEU A 234 -8.78 -11.73 -17.43
CA LEU A 234 -10.04 -11.05 -17.07
C LEU A 234 -11.28 -11.94 -17.29
N GLY A 235 -11.21 -12.89 -18.22
CA GLY A 235 -12.27 -13.89 -18.47
C GLY A 235 -12.19 -15.14 -17.60
N THR A 236 -11.29 -15.19 -16.61
CA THR A 236 -10.99 -16.39 -15.82
C THR A 236 -11.20 -16.15 -14.32
N PRO A 237 -11.18 -17.19 -13.47
CA PRO A 237 -11.20 -17.00 -12.01
C PRO A 237 -10.06 -16.13 -11.46
N LYS A 238 -8.97 -15.96 -12.23
CA LYS A 238 -7.83 -15.10 -11.86
C LYS A 238 -8.12 -13.60 -11.96
N ALA A 239 -9.21 -13.20 -12.61
CA ALA A 239 -9.58 -11.80 -12.79
C ALA A 239 -9.60 -11.02 -11.46
N SER A 240 -10.11 -11.63 -10.39
CA SER A 240 -10.18 -11.00 -9.06
C SER A 240 -8.81 -10.56 -8.51
N TYR A 241 -7.73 -11.25 -8.87
CA TYR A 241 -6.37 -10.89 -8.45
C TYR A 241 -5.86 -9.67 -9.24
N LEU A 242 -6.11 -9.63 -10.55
CA LEU A 242 -5.77 -8.46 -11.37
C LEU A 242 -6.50 -7.21 -10.86
N LEU A 243 -7.80 -7.35 -10.59
CA LEU A 243 -8.63 -6.24 -10.14
C LEU A 243 -8.18 -5.71 -8.77
N ASN A 244 -7.75 -6.57 -7.85
CA ASN A 244 -7.17 -6.12 -6.57
C ASN A 244 -5.85 -5.36 -6.76
N ALA A 245 -5.01 -5.73 -7.74
CA ALA A 245 -3.82 -4.95 -8.05
C ALA A 245 -4.18 -3.60 -8.69
N LEU A 246 -5.14 -3.58 -9.63
CA LEU A 246 -5.68 -2.34 -10.23
C LEU A 246 -6.34 -1.44 -9.18
N GLY A 247 -6.94 -2.02 -8.14
CA GLY A 247 -7.50 -1.29 -6.99
C GLY A 247 -6.47 -0.48 -6.21
N LEU A 248 -5.18 -0.76 -6.38
CA LEU A 248 -4.10 0.04 -5.79
C LEU A 248 -3.60 1.16 -6.72
N LEU A 249 -4.25 1.34 -7.88
CA LEU A 249 -3.96 2.40 -8.82
C LEU A 249 -4.99 3.53 -8.69
N ASP A 250 -4.53 4.74 -8.90
CA ASP A 250 -5.34 5.96 -8.87
C ASP A 250 -4.84 6.93 -9.94
N TYR A 251 -5.75 7.57 -10.66
CA TYR A 251 -5.43 8.57 -11.66
C TYR A 251 -5.51 9.95 -11.01
N ARG A 252 -4.34 10.56 -10.79
CA ARG A 252 -4.25 11.95 -10.34
C ARG A 252 -4.61 12.85 -11.51
N SER A 253 -5.64 13.68 -11.31
CA SER A 253 -5.94 14.75 -12.25
C SER A 253 -6.53 15.97 -11.56
N TYR A 254 -5.88 17.11 -11.77
CA TYR A 254 -6.32 18.39 -11.21
C TYR A 254 -7.39 19.04 -12.13
N PRO A 255 -8.38 19.75 -11.57
CA PRO A 255 -9.23 20.65 -12.34
C PRO A 255 -8.40 21.66 -13.16
N GLU A 256 -8.95 22.14 -14.27
CA GLU A 256 -8.26 23.16 -15.09
C GLU A 256 -8.08 24.48 -14.34
N ASP A 257 -9.05 24.82 -13.49
CA ASP A 257 -9.09 25.99 -12.62
C ASP A 257 -8.35 25.76 -11.29
N TRP A 258 -7.56 24.69 -11.17
CA TRP A 258 -6.82 24.41 -9.94
C TRP A 258 -5.75 25.47 -9.67
N THR A 259 -5.95 26.26 -8.62
CA THR A 259 -5.09 27.39 -8.24
C THR A 259 -4.06 27.07 -7.15
N PHE A 260 -4.16 25.90 -6.51
CA PHE A 260 -3.23 25.47 -5.46
C PHE A 260 -1.99 24.78 -6.04
N GLU A 261 -0.92 24.72 -5.24
CA GLU A 261 0.29 23.96 -5.57
C GLU A 261 -0.08 22.50 -5.85
N ARG A 262 0.39 21.99 -7.01
CA ARG A 262 0.15 20.60 -7.40
C ARG A 262 1.18 19.72 -6.72
N SER A 263 0.72 18.63 -6.10
CA SER A 263 1.61 17.64 -5.46
C SER A 263 2.36 16.76 -6.48
N GLY A 264 2.04 16.85 -7.77
CA GLY A 264 2.75 16.20 -8.88
C GLY A 264 2.03 16.39 -10.22
N PRO A 265 2.53 15.80 -11.31
CA PRO A 265 1.85 15.85 -12.61
C PRO A 265 0.55 15.02 -12.61
N ASP A 266 -0.32 15.29 -13.60
CA ASP A 266 -1.42 14.40 -13.94
C ASP A 266 -0.88 13.04 -14.40
N GLY A 267 -1.56 11.96 -14.06
CA GLY A 267 -1.18 10.62 -14.49
C GLY A 267 -1.67 9.51 -13.57
N LEU A 268 -1.60 8.28 -14.07
CA LEU A 268 -1.89 7.08 -13.29
C LEU A 268 -0.74 6.80 -12.34
N ARG A 269 -1.06 6.48 -11.09
CA ARG A 269 -0.10 6.17 -10.03
C ARG A 269 -0.51 4.90 -9.30
N ALA A 270 0.46 4.04 -9.02
CA ALA A 270 0.33 3.08 -7.94
C ALA A 270 0.49 3.82 -6.63
N LEU A 271 -0.47 3.69 -5.72
CA LEU A 271 -0.57 4.51 -4.53
C LEU A 271 -0.88 3.65 -3.31
N ILE A 272 -0.18 3.91 -2.22
CA ILE A 272 -0.46 3.31 -0.92
C ILE A 272 -0.51 4.36 0.18
N PHE A 273 -1.46 4.20 1.09
CA PHE A 273 -1.49 4.87 2.38
C PHE A 273 -1.10 3.86 3.44
N TRP A 274 0.01 4.13 4.11
CA TRP A 274 0.61 3.17 5.01
C TRP A 274 0.76 3.72 6.43
N GLY A 275 0.73 2.82 7.42
CA GLY A 275 0.73 3.17 8.84
C GLY A 275 -0.67 3.40 9.43
N ASP A 276 -0.69 3.74 10.70
CA ASP A 276 -1.89 3.91 11.52
C ASP A 276 -1.75 5.17 12.42
N TYR A 277 -2.89 5.73 12.82
CA TYR A 277 -2.97 6.81 13.79
C TYR A 277 -4.03 6.51 14.85
N SER A 278 -3.55 6.34 16.08
CA SER A 278 -4.40 6.33 17.27
C SER A 278 -4.14 7.58 18.11
N TYR A 279 -5.22 8.19 18.64
CA TYR A 279 -5.10 9.38 19.47
C TYR A 279 -4.21 9.13 20.70
N GLY A 280 -3.22 9.99 20.92
CA GLY A 280 -2.23 9.80 21.99
C GLY A 280 -1.06 8.86 21.64
N THR A 281 -0.97 8.39 20.40
CA THR A 281 0.16 7.62 19.86
C THR A 281 0.95 8.42 18.82
N TYR A 282 2.03 7.83 18.29
CA TYR A 282 2.78 8.44 17.19
C TYR A 282 1.99 8.29 15.89
N ASP A 283 1.83 9.40 15.15
CA ASP A 283 1.35 9.31 13.77
C ASP A 283 2.43 8.62 12.91
N THR A 284 2.12 7.41 12.48
CA THR A 284 2.99 6.60 11.63
C THR A 284 2.58 6.65 10.17
N ARG A 285 1.56 7.46 9.84
CA ARG A 285 0.99 7.47 8.50
C ARG A 285 1.88 8.18 7.51
N PHE A 286 2.04 7.58 6.34
CA PHE A 286 2.68 8.20 5.19
C PHE A 286 2.04 7.68 3.90
N THR A 287 2.30 8.41 2.83
CA THR A 287 1.82 8.08 1.49
C THR A 287 3.01 7.80 0.61
N MET A 288 2.92 6.75 -0.21
CA MET A 288 3.91 6.46 -1.23
C MET A 288 3.21 6.30 -2.57
N GLU A 289 3.80 6.88 -3.61
CA GLU A 289 3.26 6.84 -4.96
C GLU A 289 4.34 6.60 -6.01
N ARG A 290 3.93 5.96 -7.10
CA ARG A 290 4.77 5.71 -8.26
C ARG A 290 3.94 5.89 -9.51
N TYR A 291 4.40 6.76 -10.41
CA TYR A 291 3.77 6.90 -11.71
C TYR A 291 3.95 5.63 -12.53
N VAL A 292 2.87 5.16 -13.13
CA VAL A 292 2.82 3.96 -13.95
C VAL A 292 2.02 4.25 -15.21
N GLU A 293 2.21 3.44 -16.24
CA GLU A 293 1.38 3.50 -17.43
C GLU A 293 0.54 2.23 -17.55
N LEU A 294 -0.69 2.40 -18.02
CA LEU A 294 -1.59 1.30 -18.34
C LEU A 294 -2.04 1.49 -19.79
N ASP A 295 -1.98 0.41 -20.57
CA ASP A 295 -2.43 0.42 -21.96
C ASP A 295 -3.92 0.75 -22.03
N GLU A 296 -4.33 1.64 -22.94
CA GLU A 296 -5.71 2.10 -23.03
C GLU A 296 -6.71 0.98 -23.33
N ARG A 297 -6.26 -0.14 -23.91
CA ARG A 297 -7.08 -1.32 -24.18
C ARG A 297 -7.64 -1.95 -22.92
N TRP A 298 -6.97 -1.79 -21.77
CA TRP A 298 -7.53 -2.18 -20.47
C TRP A 298 -8.86 -1.46 -20.20
N LEU A 299 -8.96 -0.17 -20.53
CA LEU A 299 -10.16 0.62 -20.26
C LEU A 299 -11.34 0.16 -21.13
N PHE A 300 -11.08 -0.27 -22.36
CA PHE A 300 -12.10 -0.91 -23.19
C PHE A 300 -12.57 -2.24 -22.60
N ASP A 301 -11.64 -3.11 -22.19
CA ASP A 301 -11.99 -4.41 -21.62
C ASP A 301 -12.75 -4.29 -20.30
N LEU A 302 -12.36 -3.34 -19.45
CA LEU A 302 -13.03 -3.09 -18.18
C LEU A 302 -14.44 -2.50 -18.37
N ALA A 303 -14.68 -1.78 -19.46
CA ALA A 303 -15.99 -1.23 -19.81
C ALA A 303 -16.92 -2.25 -20.51
N LYS A 304 -16.49 -3.49 -20.75
CA LYS A 304 -17.36 -4.52 -21.34
C LYS A 304 -18.51 -4.89 -20.40
N ASP A 305 -19.63 -5.30 -20.97
CA ASP A 305 -20.81 -5.79 -20.24
C ASP A 305 -21.26 -4.87 -19.08
N PRO A 306 -21.67 -3.61 -19.36
CA PRO A 306 -22.15 -2.69 -18.33
C PRO A 306 -23.41 -3.20 -17.61
N GLU A 307 -24.18 -4.07 -18.26
CA GLU A 307 -25.39 -4.65 -17.72
C GLU A 307 -25.14 -5.79 -16.73
N GLY A 308 -24.03 -6.53 -16.89
CA GLY A 308 -23.69 -7.65 -16.05
C GLY A 308 -23.40 -7.31 -14.59
N ARG A 309 -23.45 -8.34 -13.75
CA ARG A 309 -23.00 -8.26 -12.36
C ARG A 309 -21.48 -8.14 -12.35
N LYS A 310 -20.98 -7.05 -11.76
CA LYS A 310 -19.53 -6.83 -11.62
C LYS A 310 -18.95 -7.61 -10.43
N PRO A 311 -17.70 -8.10 -10.54
CA PRO A 311 -17.02 -8.77 -9.44
C PRO A 311 -16.73 -7.77 -8.31
N THR A 312 -16.54 -8.28 -7.09
CA THR A 312 -16.06 -7.48 -5.97
C THR A 312 -14.55 -7.27 -6.10
N VAL A 313 -14.10 -6.04 -5.81
CA VAL A 313 -12.68 -5.66 -5.77
C VAL A 313 -12.37 -5.21 -4.36
N THR A 314 -11.90 -6.12 -3.52
CA THR A 314 -11.86 -5.91 -2.06
C THR A 314 -10.69 -5.04 -1.63
N TRP A 315 -9.53 -5.19 -2.26
CA TRP A 315 -8.31 -4.47 -1.89
C TRP A 315 -8.15 -3.24 -2.78
N GLN A 316 -8.60 -2.09 -2.29
CA GLN A 316 -8.51 -0.81 -2.98
C GLN A 316 -7.84 0.24 -2.10
N THR A 317 -7.02 1.07 -2.72
CA THR A 317 -6.50 2.28 -2.12
C THR A 317 -7.65 3.29 -1.99
N TYR A 318 -7.79 3.95 -0.83
CA TYR A 318 -8.90 4.84 -0.48
C TYR A 318 -10.19 4.20 0.06
N ASN A 319 -10.11 3.05 0.74
CA ASN A 319 -11.25 2.52 1.50
C ASN A 319 -11.53 3.34 2.81
N ARG A 320 -11.83 4.64 2.66
CA ARG A 320 -12.15 5.58 3.74
C ARG A 320 -13.59 6.08 3.60
N GLY A 321 -14.50 5.52 4.38
CA GLY A 321 -15.68 6.28 4.81
C GLY A 321 -16.75 6.66 3.78
N GLY A 322 -17.19 5.81 2.82
CA GLY A 322 -18.50 6.02 2.16
C GLY A 322 -18.78 5.36 0.80
N VAL A 323 -20.07 5.00 0.64
CA VAL A 323 -20.90 4.68 -0.55
C VAL A 323 -20.59 3.42 -1.40
N LEU A 324 -19.37 3.16 -1.85
CA LEU A 324 -19.10 2.14 -2.88
C LEU A 324 -17.99 1.12 -2.55
N TYR A 325 -17.77 0.87 -1.26
CA TYR A 325 -16.71 -0.01 -0.78
C TYR A 325 -16.61 -1.34 -1.52
N GLY A 326 -15.40 -1.67 -1.95
CA GLY A 326 -15.12 -2.96 -2.55
C GLY A 326 -15.74 -3.13 -3.95
N SER A 327 -16.16 -2.03 -4.59
CA SER A 327 -16.83 -2.09 -5.89
C SER A 327 -15.85 -2.03 -7.06
N TYR A 328 -16.16 -2.79 -8.10
CA TYR A 328 -15.46 -2.74 -9.38
C TYR A 328 -15.52 -1.35 -10.03
N ASP A 329 -16.66 -0.67 -9.92
CA ASP A 329 -16.84 0.61 -10.60
C ASP A 329 -16.04 1.74 -9.93
N GLU A 330 -15.85 1.70 -8.60
CA GLU A 330 -14.94 2.61 -7.90
C GLU A 330 -13.50 2.40 -8.36
N MET A 331 -13.03 1.15 -8.37
CA MET A 331 -11.72 0.80 -8.93
C MET A 331 -11.60 1.33 -10.36
N PHE A 332 -12.61 1.11 -11.20
CA PHE A 332 -12.56 1.51 -12.60
C PHE A 332 -12.52 3.03 -12.75
N ILE A 333 -13.32 3.79 -11.99
CA ILE A 333 -13.30 5.26 -11.98
C ILE A 333 -11.92 5.78 -11.57
N SER A 334 -11.30 5.16 -10.57
CA SER A 334 -9.95 5.51 -10.10
C SER A 334 -8.89 5.33 -11.18
N LEU A 335 -9.09 4.50 -12.21
CA LEU A 335 -8.14 4.36 -13.32
C LEU A 335 -8.26 5.48 -14.38
N LEU A 336 -9.33 6.28 -14.36
CA LEU A 336 -9.68 7.12 -15.51
C LEU A 336 -9.13 8.55 -15.45
N PRO A 337 -8.57 9.08 -16.56
CA PRO A 337 -8.16 10.48 -16.68
C PRO A 337 -9.34 11.44 -16.78
N ARG A 338 -9.17 12.71 -16.37
CA ARG A 338 -10.27 13.73 -16.49
C ARG A 338 -10.73 13.89 -17.91
N ARG A 339 -9.80 13.76 -18.86
CA ARG A 339 -10.04 13.84 -20.29
C ARG A 339 -9.53 12.58 -20.96
N VAL A 340 -10.36 11.99 -21.80
CA VAL A 340 -10.00 10.86 -22.66
C VAL A 340 -9.88 11.39 -24.07
N ALA A 341 -8.67 11.33 -24.63
CA ALA A 341 -8.39 11.84 -25.98
C ALA A 341 -9.00 10.94 -27.08
N ASN A 342 -9.01 9.62 -26.86
CA ASN A 342 -9.59 8.66 -27.79
C ASN A 342 -11.13 8.83 -27.82
N PRO A 343 -11.72 9.25 -28.97
CA PRO A 343 -13.15 9.53 -29.06
C PRO A 343 -14.02 8.28 -28.91
N GLU A 344 -13.54 7.12 -29.35
CA GLU A 344 -14.24 5.84 -29.22
C GLU A 344 -14.30 5.40 -27.76
N LEU A 345 -13.15 5.41 -27.07
CA LEU A 345 -13.09 5.08 -25.65
C LEU A 345 -14.00 6.00 -24.83
N ARG A 346 -13.99 7.29 -25.14
CA ARG A 346 -14.87 8.27 -24.49
C ARG A 346 -16.35 7.90 -24.65
N HIS A 347 -16.78 7.47 -25.83
CA HIS A 347 -18.14 7.01 -26.08
C HIS A 347 -18.48 5.75 -25.27
N VAL A 348 -17.58 4.76 -25.28
CA VAL A 348 -17.72 3.51 -24.52
C VAL A 348 -17.86 3.77 -23.02
N LEU A 349 -17.00 4.61 -22.44
CA LEU A 349 -17.04 4.94 -21.01
C LEU A 349 -18.32 5.68 -20.62
N ARG A 350 -18.75 6.65 -21.45
CA ARG A 350 -19.99 7.37 -21.23
C ARG A 350 -21.19 6.41 -21.19
N ASP A 351 -21.29 5.53 -22.18
CA ASP A 351 -22.39 4.59 -22.30
C ASP A 351 -22.35 3.56 -21.15
N TYR A 352 -21.15 3.10 -20.78
CA TYR A 352 -20.94 2.26 -19.60
C TYR A 352 -21.54 2.90 -18.34
N PHE A 353 -21.07 4.09 -17.96
CA PHE A 353 -21.52 4.74 -16.72
C PHE A 353 -22.98 5.18 -16.76
N ARG A 354 -23.51 5.55 -17.94
CA ARG A 354 -24.96 5.79 -18.11
C ARG A 354 -25.77 4.53 -17.75
N ILE A 355 -25.43 3.38 -18.35
CA ILE A 355 -26.11 2.11 -18.08
C ILE A 355 -25.94 1.69 -16.62
N ARG A 356 -24.75 1.86 -16.03
CA ARG A 356 -24.52 1.59 -14.60
C ARG A 356 -25.42 2.46 -13.71
N SER A 357 -25.58 3.75 -14.04
CA SER A 357 -26.41 4.69 -13.27
C SER A 357 -27.90 4.33 -13.26
N GLU A 358 -28.39 3.64 -14.28
CA GLU A 358 -29.78 3.18 -14.38
C GLU A 358 -30.04 1.90 -13.57
N LYS A 359 -29.00 1.12 -13.26
CA LYS A 359 -29.11 -0.15 -12.51
C LYS A 359 -28.93 -0.01 -11.01
N VAL A 360 -28.10 0.92 -10.56
CA VAL A 360 -27.83 1.08 -9.13
C VAL A 360 -28.97 1.82 -8.45
N LYS A 361 -29.44 1.29 -7.31
CA LYS A 361 -30.61 1.82 -6.57
C LYS A 361 -30.24 2.75 -5.41
N VAL A 362 -28.95 2.94 -5.17
CA VAL A 362 -28.41 3.81 -4.11
C VAL A 362 -28.17 5.19 -4.70
N GLU A 363 -28.88 6.19 -4.21
CA GLU A 363 -28.90 7.55 -4.76
C GLU A 363 -27.50 8.21 -4.79
N GLU A 364 -26.72 8.03 -3.73
CA GLU A 364 -25.35 8.54 -3.67
C GLU A 364 -24.45 7.87 -4.72
N SER A 365 -24.64 6.56 -4.97
CA SER A 365 -23.90 5.83 -6.01
C SER A 365 -24.31 6.27 -7.42
N ILE A 366 -25.60 6.53 -7.64
CA ILE A 366 -26.13 7.01 -8.93
C ILE A 366 -25.44 8.33 -9.31
N THR A 367 -25.23 9.22 -8.34
CA THR A 367 -24.59 10.52 -8.57
C THR A 367 -23.16 10.35 -9.06
N VAL A 368 -22.38 9.44 -8.46
CA VAL A 368 -21.02 9.10 -8.89
C VAL A 368 -20.99 8.64 -10.36
N TYR A 369 -21.91 7.76 -10.76
CA TYR A 369 -21.97 7.29 -12.16
C TYR A 369 -22.43 8.38 -13.13
N LYS A 370 -23.40 9.22 -12.74
CA LYS A 370 -23.85 10.34 -13.57
C LYS A 370 -22.73 11.35 -13.78
N ASP A 371 -21.94 11.64 -12.75
CA ASP A 371 -20.81 12.55 -12.86
C ASP A 371 -19.69 11.96 -13.72
N ALA A 372 -19.42 10.66 -13.59
CA ALA A 372 -18.50 9.94 -14.47
C ALA A 372 -19.00 9.94 -15.93
N ALA A 373 -20.29 9.75 -16.19
CA ALA A 373 -20.84 9.83 -17.54
C ALA A 373 -20.74 11.25 -18.12
N LYS A 374 -21.09 12.28 -17.36
CA LYS A 374 -20.97 13.70 -17.75
C LYS A 374 -19.54 14.09 -18.10
N ARG A 375 -18.56 13.61 -17.33
CA ARG A 375 -17.12 13.82 -17.59
C ARG A 375 -16.70 13.40 -19.00
N PHE A 376 -17.35 12.38 -19.57
CA PHE A 376 -17.04 11.86 -20.91
C PHE A 376 -18.02 12.35 -21.99
N GLY A 377 -18.86 13.34 -21.67
CA GLY A 377 -19.71 14.07 -22.60
C GLY A 377 -21.20 13.87 -22.37
N GLY A 378 -21.89 14.94 -22.01
CA GLY A 378 -23.32 15.18 -22.26
C GLY A 378 -23.46 16.51 -23.02
N GLU A 379 -24.53 16.68 -23.80
CA GLU A 379 -24.92 17.99 -24.35
C GLU A 379 -24.99 19.09 -23.27
#